data_AF-A0A9D6EXP6-F1
#
_entry.id   AF-A0A9D6EXP6-F1
#
_cell.length_a   1.000
_cell.length_b   1.000
_cell.length_c   1.000
_cell.angle_alpha   90.00
_cell.angle_beta   90.00
_cell.angle_gamma   90.00
#
_symmetry.space_group_name_H-M   'P 1'
#
loop_
_entity.id
_entity.type
_entity.pdbx_description
1 polymer ?
#
loop_
_entity_poly.entity_id
_entity_poly.type
_entity_poly.pdbx_seq_one_letter_code
_entity_poly.pdbx_strand_id
1 'polypeptide(L)'
;MDNRTIATRLLDVAHTLERKHAGLYRVQAYRRAAQTILGLDQPVEELVAHDGRKTLKQLPGIGPKLSVKIETLVRTGEIASLKGAEKEPVTV
;
A
#
# COMPACT_ATOMS: atom_id res chain seq x y z
N MET A 1 2.78 -8.51 12.22
CA MET A 1 3.04 -7.06 12.14
C MET A 1 1.73 -6.33 12.44
N ASP A 2 1.72 -5.24 13.21
CA ASP A 2 0.46 -4.53 13.54
C ASP A 2 0.02 -3.55 12.44
N ASN A 3 -1.28 -3.25 12.39
CA ASN A 3 -1.88 -2.34 11.40
C ASN A 3 -1.22 -0.97 11.40
N ARG A 4 -0.86 -0.46 12.58
CA ARG A 4 -0.21 0.83 12.73
C ARG A 4 1.17 0.87 12.07
N THR A 5 1.99 -0.18 12.23
CA THR A 5 3.29 -0.25 11.54
C THR A 5 3.10 -0.29 10.04
N ILE A 6 2.15 -1.07 9.54
CA ILE A 6 1.88 -1.19 8.09
C ILE A 6 1.42 0.17 7.53
N ALA A 7 0.49 0.84 8.20
CA ALA A 7 0.05 2.18 7.83
C ALA A 7 1.20 3.19 7.82
N THR A 8 2.09 3.12 8.82
CA THR A 8 3.28 4.00 8.90
C THR A 8 4.22 3.77 7.71
N ARG A 9 4.50 2.51 7.36
CA ARG A 9 5.33 2.17 6.20
C ARG A 9 4.72 2.66 4.88
N LEU A 10 3.40 2.60 4.74
CA LEU A 10 2.72 3.14 3.56
C LEU A 10 2.80 4.67 3.50
N LEU A 11 2.68 5.36 4.63
CA LEU A 11 2.88 6.81 4.71
C LEU A 11 4.32 7.21 4.38
N ASP A 12 5.33 6.46 4.84
CA ASP A 12 6.73 6.71 4.49
C ASP A 12 6.97 6.63 2.97
N VAL A 13 6.31 5.67 2.30
CA VAL A 13 6.34 5.59 0.83
C VAL A 13 5.62 6.76 0.20
N ALA A 14 4.46 7.17 0.72
CA ALA A 14 3.76 8.36 0.24
C ALA A 14 4.63 9.62 0.34
N HIS A 15 5.29 9.85 1.48
CA HIS A 15 6.23 10.96 1.68
C HIS A 15 7.43 10.89 0.73
N THR A 16 7.95 9.70 0.50
CA THR A 16 9.06 9.50 -0.44
C THR A 16 8.64 9.81 -1.88
N LEU A 17 7.44 9.39 -2.29
CA LEU A 17 6.89 9.67 -3.61
C LEU A 17 6.60 11.17 -3.78
N GLU A 18 6.06 11.82 -2.75
CA GLU A 18 5.80 13.26 -2.74
C GLU A 18 7.10 14.05 -2.90
N ARG A 19 8.16 13.71 -2.14
CA ARG A 19 9.49 14.33 -2.29
C ARG A 19 10.11 14.10 -3.66
N LYS A 20 9.83 12.98 -4.31
CA LYS A 20 10.30 12.67 -5.67
C LYS A 20 9.45 13.32 -6.78
N HIS A 21 8.48 14.17 -6.43
CA HIS A 21 7.49 14.70 -7.36
C HIS A 21 6.81 13.61 -8.21
N ALA A 22 6.70 12.39 -7.66
CA ALA A 22 6.00 11.31 -8.33
C ALA A 22 4.50 11.63 -8.37
N GLY A 23 3.80 11.14 -9.40
CA GLY A 23 2.40 11.51 -9.68
C GLY A 23 1.49 11.49 -8.45
N LEU A 24 0.77 12.60 -8.24
CA LEU A 24 -0.12 12.87 -7.09
C LEU A 24 -1.08 11.72 -6.79
N TYR A 25 -1.56 11.05 -7.84
CA TYR A 25 -2.42 9.86 -7.73
C TYR A 25 -1.80 8.76 -6.89
N ARG A 26 -0.49 8.48 -7.06
CA ARG A 26 0.21 7.43 -6.31
C ARG A 26 0.32 7.83 -4.84
N VAL A 27 0.73 9.07 -4.56
CA VAL A 27 0.84 9.59 -3.19
C VAL A 27 -0.48 9.45 -2.45
N GLN A 28 -1.59 9.87 -3.08
CA GLN A 28 -2.92 9.74 -2.49
C GLN A 28 -3.35 8.29 -2.29
N ALA A 29 -3.00 7.39 -3.22
CA ALA A 29 -3.33 5.97 -3.08
C ALA A 29 -2.65 5.34 -1.83
N TYR A 30 -1.36 5.62 -1.61
CA TYR A 30 -0.66 5.14 -0.40
C TYR A 30 -1.23 5.77 0.89
N ARG A 31 -1.55 7.07 0.87
CA ARG A 31 -2.18 7.75 2.03
C ARG A 31 -3.54 7.16 2.37
N ARG A 32 -4.39 6.94 1.37
CA ARG A 32 -5.71 6.31 1.55
C ARG A 32 -5.57 4.88 2.07
N ALA A 33 -4.68 4.08 1.49
CA ALA A 33 -4.44 2.73 1.96
C ALA A 33 -3.97 2.68 3.42
N ALA A 34 -3.09 3.60 3.83
CA ALA A 34 -2.65 3.71 5.22
C ALA A 34 -3.81 4.02 6.17
N GLN A 35 -4.68 4.98 5.81
CA GLN A 35 -5.87 5.30 6.59
C GLN A 35 -6.83 4.12 6.69
N THR A 36 -7.08 3.44 5.57
CA THR A 36 -7.97 2.28 5.54
C THR A 36 -7.45 1.17 6.45
N ILE A 37 -6.15 0.83 6.36
CA ILE A 37 -5.55 -0.21 7.20
C ILE A 37 -5.54 0.17 8.68
N LEU A 38 -5.30 1.45 9.00
CA LEU A 38 -5.32 1.93 10.38
C LEU A 38 -6.72 1.82 11.00
N GLY A 39 -7.78 1.94 10.19
CA GLY A 39 -9.17 1.82 10.61
C GLY A 39 -9.72 0.39 10.63
N LEU A 40 -8.90 -0.63 10.32
CA LEU A 40 -9.34 -2.03 10.42
C LEU A 40 -9.28 -2.51 11.87
N ASP A 41 -10.38 -3.08 12.35
CA ASP A 41 -10.47 -3.70 13.68
C ASP A 41 -9.61 -4.97 13.79
N GLN A 42 -9.37 -5.65 12.67
CA GLN A 42 -8.56 -6.86 12.60
C GLN A 42 -7.19 -6.59 11.95
N PRO A 43 -6.14 -7.35 12.32
CA PRO A 43 -4.85 -7.25 11.66
C PRO A 43 -4.97 -7.52 10.15
N VAL A 44 -4.50 -6.59 9.33
CA VAL A 44 -4.48 -6.75 7.87
C VAL A 44 -3.64 -7.95 7.44
N GLU A 45 -2.67 -8.36 8.26
CA GLU A 45 -1.91 -9.59 8.07
C GLU A 45 -2.79 -10.84 8.10
N GLU A 46 -3.72 -10.92 9.05
CA GLU A 46 -4.66 -12.03 9.15
C GLU A 46 -5.64 -12.03 7.98
N LEU A 47 -6.16 -10.85 7.62
CA LEU A 47 -7.05 -10.70 6.46
C LEU A 47 -6.38 -11.15 5.16
N VAL A 48 -5.10 -10.78 4.97
CA VAL A 48 -4.31 -11.21 3.81
C VAL A 48 -3.91 -12.68 3.89
N ALA A 49 -3.74 -13.25 5.08
CA ALA A 49 -3.47 -14.66 5.24
C ALA A 49 -4.70 -15.52 4.90
N HIS A 50 -5.90 -15.08 5.30
CA HIS A 50 -7.15 -15.81 5.11
C HIS A 50 -7.71 -15.67 3.68
N ASP A 51 -7.89 -14.42 3.21
CA ASP A 51 -8.57 -14.12 1.95
C ASP A 51 -7.62 -13.65 0.84
N GLY A 52 -6.34 -13.52 1.17
CA GLY A 52 -5.33 -13.06 0.24
C GLY A 52 -5.52 -11.61 -0.19
N ARG A 53 -4.96 -11.30 -1.36
CA ARG A 53 -5.10 -9.99 -2.02
C ARG A 53 -6.54 -9.59 -2.36
N LYS A 54 -7.53 -10.48 -2.28
CA LYS A 54 -8.92 -10.15 -2.63
C LYS A 54 -9.50 -9.14 -1.64
N THR A 55 -9.28 -9.35 -0.34
CA THR A 55 -9.74 -8.42 0.70
C THR A 55 -9.11 -7.05 0.52
N LEU A 56 -7.81 -6.98 0.19
CA LEU A 56 -7.16 -5.71 -0.11
C LEU A 56 -7.78 -4.95 -1.28
N LYS A 57 -8.28 -5.63 -2.32
CA LYS A 57 -8.94 -4.97 -3.46
C LYS A 57 -10.35 -4.47 -3.15
N GLN A 58 -10.98 -5.00 -2.10
CA GLN A 58 -12.30 -4.53 -1.64
C GLN A 58 -12.18 -3.30 -0.75
N LEU A 59 -10.98 -3.01 -0.22
CA LEU A 59 -10.75 -1.87 0.64
C LEU A 59 -10.74 -0.55 -0.15
N PRO A 60 -11.40 0.51 0.37
CA PRO A 60 -11.44 1.80 -0.27
C PRO A 60 -10.03 2.39 -0.41
N GLY A 61 -9.73 2.90 -1.61
CA GLY A 61 -8.44 3.52 -1.93
C GLY A 61 -7.33 2.54 -2.28
N ILE A 62 -7.58 1.23 -2.29
CA ILE A 62 -6.58 0.20 -2.63
C ILE A 62 -6.86 -0.39 -4.01
N GLY A 63 -6.13 0.09 -5.01
CA GLY A 63 -6.19 -0.44 -6.37
C GLY A 63 -5.41 -1.76 -6.56
N PRO A 64 -5.60 -2.46 -7.69
CA PRO A 64 -5.00 -3.78 -7.95
C PRO A 64 -3.47 -3.81 -7.96
N LYS A 65 -2.81 -2.69 -8.32
CA LYS A 65 -1.35 -2.57 -8.24
C LYS A 65 -0.87 -2.31 -6.81
N LEU A 66 -1.65 -1.56 -6.05
CA LEU A 66 -1.32 -1.22 -4.67
C LEU A 66 -1.53 -2.43 -3.75
N SER A 67 -2.58 -3.22 -3.99
CA SER A 67 -2.86 -4.44 -3.23
C SER A 67 -1.70 -5.44 -3.28
N VAL A 68 -1.02 -5.57 -4.43
CA VAL A 68 0.16 -6.47 -4.55
C VAL A 68 1.32 -5.99 -3.68
N LYS A 69 1.57 -4.68 -3.65
CA LYS A 69 2.63 -4.09 -2.83
C LYS A 69 2.33 -4.20 -1.35
N ILE A 70 1.07 -4.01 -0.94
CA ILE A 70 0.63 -4.18 0.43
C ILE A 70 0.72 -5.64 0.86
N GLU A 71 0.27 -6.58 0.02
CA GLU A 71 0.42 -8.01 0.28
C GLU A 71 1.90 -8.40 0.47
N THR A 72 2.79 -7.85 -0.35
CA THR A 72 4.24 -8.09 -0.21
C THR A 72 4.75 -7.51 1.09
N LEU A 73 4.42 -6.25 1.41
CA LEU A 73 4.81 -5.62 2.68
C LEU A 73 4.35 -6.43 3.89
N VAL A 74 3.12 -6.94 3.85
CA VAL A 74 2.54 -7.74 4.92
C VAL A 74 3.27 -9.08 5.06
N ARG A 75 3.59 -9.75 3.93
CA ARG A 75 4.20 -11.09 3.94
C ARG A 75 5.71 -11.08 4.17
N THR A 76 6.41 -10.08 3.65
CA THR A 76 7.89 -10.02 3.67
C THR A 76 8.42 -8.95 4.62
N GLY A 77 7.58 -8.03 5.09
CA GLY A 77 8.01 -6.85 5.84
C GLY A 77 8.59 -5.73 4.96
N GLU A 78 8.67 -5.93 3.64
CA GLU A 78 9.32 -5.00 2.72
C GLU A 78 8.41 -4.56 1.57
N ILE A 79 8.43 -3.27 1.26
CA ILE A 79 7.77 -2.74 0.05
C ILE A 79 8.74 -2.92 -1.11
N ALA A 80 8.56 -3.97 -1.90
CA ALA A 80 9.44 -4.38 -3.01
C ALA A 80 9.46 -3.42 -4.22
N SER A 81 9.36 -2.10 -4.05
CA SER A 81 8.94 -1.21 -5.15
C SER A 81 9.52 0.19 -5.19
N LEU A 82 10.52 0.53 -4.38
CA LEU A 82 11.23 1.79 -4.57
C LEU A 82 12.34 1.73 -5.65
N LYS A 83 12.78 0.53 -6.07
CA LYS A 83 13.82 0.34 -7.09
C LYS A 83 13.30 0.13 -8.53
N GLY A 84 12.00 -0.16 -8.73
CA GLY A 84 11.46 -0.54 -10.05
C GLY A 84 10.32 0.34 -10.60
N ALA A 85 9.85 1.35 -9.85
CA ALA A 85 8.71 2.18 -10.26
C ALA A 85 9.05 3.25 -11.34
N GLU A 86 10.26 3.22 -11.90
CA GLU A 86 10.67 4.07 -13.03
C GLU A 86 10.12 3.58 -14.38
N LYS A 87 9.49 2.40 -14.43
CA LYS A 87 8.95 1.83 -15.67
C LYS A 87 7.47 1.50 -15.49
N GLU A 88 6.63 2.52 -15.31
CA GLU A 88 5.22 2.33 -15.65
C GLU A 88 4.65 3.64 -16.19
N PRO A 89 4.15 3.63 -17.44
CA PRO A 89 3.72 4.84 -18.11
C PRO A 89 2.58 5.45 -17.29
N VAL A 90 2.68 6.75 -17.06
CA VAL A 90 1.55 7.58 -16.70
C VAL A 90 0.61 7.49 -17.89
N THR A 91 -0.43 6.66 -17.79
CA THR A 91 -1.52 6.70 -18.77
C THR A 91 -2.19 8.05 -18.59
N VAL A 92 -2.06 8.87 -19.64
CA VAL A 92 -2.68 10.17 -19.88
C VAL A 92 -4.19 10.09 -19.75
#